data_AF-A0A7Y0MU60-F1
#
_entry.id   AF-A0A7Y0MU60-F1
#
_cell.length_a   1.000
_cell.length_b   1.000
_cell.length_c   1.000
_cell.angle_alpha   90.00
_cell.angle_beta   90.00
_cell.angle_gamma   90.00
#
_symmetry.space_group_name_H-M   'P 1'
#
loop_
_entity.id
_entity.type
_entity.pdbx_description
1 polymer ?
#
loop_
_entity_poly.entity_id
_entity_poly.type
_entity_poly.pdbx_seq_one_letter_code
_entity_poly.pdbx_strand_id
1 'polypeptide(L)'
;MIVKALSSQGLVQPTSHGHWYVHCDGSVRFDALEYGEYSEDIESEKGHLQRVDTSASPFKITFQLQSGRSVTIWRDSCDDEQYRQLSLVLRQWEMKQGANAPC
;
A
#
# COMPACT_ATOMS: atom_id res chain seq x y z
N MET A 1 9.28 -9.53 6.03
CA MET A 1 9.59 -8.75 4.80
C MET A 1 8.80 -7.45 4.87
N ILE A 2 9.45 -6.32 4.58
CA ILE A 2 8.83 -4.98 4.60
C ILE A 2 9.03 -4.41 3.20
N VAL A 3 7.96 -3.99 2.53
CA VAL A 3 8.05 -3.44 1.17
C VAL A 3 7.66 -1.98 1.16
N LYS A 4 8.49 -1.15 0.54
CA LYS A 4 8.32 0.29 0.38
C LYS A 4 7.67 0.58 -0.97
N ALA A 5 6.55 1.28 -1.02
CA ALA A 5 5.91 1.70 -2.28
C ALA A 5 5.49 3.17 -2.24
N LEU A 6 5.74 3.89 -3.33
CA LEU A 6 5.33 5.28 -3.53
C LEU A 6 3.86 5.32 -3.96
N SER A 7 3.09 6.17 -3.30
CA SER A 7 1.73 6.51 -3.72
C SER A 7 1.79 7.73 -4.63
N SER A 8 1.59 7.55 -5.93
CA SER A 8 1.25 8.68 -6.81
C SER A 8 -0.09 8.41 -7.48
N GLN A 9 -1.12 9.21 -7.17
CA GLN A 9 -2.13 9.59 -8.15
C GLN A 9 -2.77 10.94 -7.81
N GLY A 10 -2.86 11.77 -8.84
CA GLY A 10 -3.70 12.96 -8.92
C GLY A 10 -3.71 13.47 -10.35
N LEU A 11 -4.85 13.37 -11.04
CA LEU A 11 -5.08 13.96 -12.37
C LEU A 11 -5.06 15.51 -12.35
N VAL A 12 -4.68 16.12 -11.23
CA VAL A 12 -4.10 17.47 -11.11
C VAL A 12 -3.09 17.41 -9.96
N GLN A 13 -1.86 17.86 -10.22
CA GLN A 13 -0.67 17.95 -9.35
C GLN A 13 0.04 16.64 -8.94
N PRO A 14 1.36 16.51 -9.20
CA PRO A 14 2.16 15.35 -8.83
C PRO A 14 2.58 15.48 -7.37
N THR A 15 1.73 15.01 -6.46
CA THR A 15 2.06 15.00 -5.05
C THR A 15 2.65 13.64 -4.67
N SER A 16 3.98 13.61 -4.60
CA SER A 16 4.80 12.54 -4.01
C SER A 16 4.60 12.50 -2.50
N HIS A 17 3.50 11.88 -2.03
CA HIS A 17 3.00 12.09 -0.67
C HIS A 17 3.64 11.23 0.43
N GLY A 18 4.45 10.22 0.13
CA GLY A 18 5.00 9.37 1.18
C GLY A 18 5.28 7.94 0.76
N HIS A 19 5.66 7.13 1.74
CA HIS A 19 6.03 5.74 1.56
C HIS A 19 5.10 4.81 2.33
N TRP A 20 4.51 3.85 1.62
CA TRP A 20 3.77 2.75 2.22
C TRP A 20 4.70 1.60 2.54
N TYR A 21 4.58 1.07 3.77
CA TYR A 21 5.24 -0.11 4.26
C TYR A 21 4.19 -1.17 4.57
N VAL A 22 4.25 -2.29 3.87
CA VAL A 22 3.33 -3.41 4.07
C VAL A 22 4.09 -4.64 4.51
N HIS A 23 3.56 -5.30 5.54
CA HIS A 23 4.12 -6.52 6.13
C HIS A 23 3.22 -7.73 5.86
N CYS A 24 3.81 -8.93 5.81
CA CYS A 24 3.09 -10.18 5.56
C CYS A 24 2.09 -10.58 6.68
N ASP A 25 2.18 -9.96 7.85
CA ASP A 25 1.24 -10.14 8.97
C ASP A 25 -0.01 -9.27 8.81
N GLY A 26 -0.05 -8.37 7.82
CA GLY A 26 -1.15 -7.44 7.57
C GLY A 26 -0.92 -6.04 8.11
N SER A 27 0.17 -5.79 8.84
CA SER A 27 0.51 -4.47 9.34
C SER A 27 0.88 -3.53 8.19
N VAL A 28 0.27 -2.35 8.19
CA VAL A 28 0.53 -1.28 7.21
C VAL A 28 0.96 -0.02 7.93
N ARG A 29 1.97 0.65 7.38
CA ARG A 29 2.41 1.98 7.82
C ARG A 29 2.57 2.88 6.61
N PHE A 30 2.16 4.12 6.76
CA PHE A 30 2.41 5.18 5.81
C PHE A 30 3.26 6.24 6.48
N ASP A 31 4.43 6.51 5.91
CA ASP A 31 5.28 7.62 6.34
C ASP A 31 5.16 8.73 5.30
N ALA A 32 4.53 9.84 5.69
CA ALA A 32 4.39 11.01 4.82
C ALA A 32 5.76 11.65 4.55
N LEU A 33 5.99 12.10 3.32
CA LEU A 33 7.16 12.93 3.01
C LEU A 33 6.78 14.38 3.27
N GLU A 34 7.41 15.02 4.26
CA GLU A 34 7.31 16.46 4.45
C GLU A 34 7.91 17.17 3.22
N TYR A 35 7.06 17.70 2.35
CA TYR A 35 7.47 18.67 1.34
C TYR A 35 6.95 20.04 1.79
N GLY A 36 7.89 20.97 1.93
CA GLY A 36 7.67 22.26 2.59
C GLY A 36 6.50 23.09 2.08
N GLU A 37 5.92 23.83 3.03
CA GLU A 37 5.06 25.02 2.95
C GLU A 37 3.69 24.96 2.27
N TYR A 38 3.28 23.85 1.63
CA TYR A 38 1.91 23.76 1.11
C TYR A 38 1.42 22.32 0.99
N SER A 39 1.31 21.60 2.11
CA SER A 39 0.64 20.30 2.15
C SER A 39 -0.28 20.25 3.36
N GLU A 40 -1.58 20.18 3.11
CA GLU A 40 -2.58 19.82 4.13
C GLU A 40 -2.13 18.55 4.84
N ASP A 41 -2.31 18.53 6.15
CA ASP A 41 -1.86 17.55 7.15
C ASP A 41 -2.03 16.07 6.74
N ILE A 42 -1.12 15.54 5.92
CA ILE A 42 -1.04 14.09 5.74
C ILE A 42 -0.19 13.53 6.88
N GLU A 43 -0.86 13.18 7.97
CA GLU A 43 -0.22 12.50 9.10
C GLU A 43 0.23 11.08 8.72
N SER A 44 1.34 10.65 9.33
CA SER A 44 1.81 9.27 9.20
C SER A 44 0.75 8.31 9.76
N GLU A 45 0.30 7.37 8.93
CA GLU A 45 -0.79 6.46 9.28
C GLU A 45 -0.25 5.08 9.64
N LYS A 46 -0.90 4.41 10.59
CA LYS A 46 -0.69 2.98 10.85
C LYS A 46 -2.03 2.28 10.88
N GLY A 47 -2.09 1.10 10.28
CA GLY A 47 -3.31 0.32 10.20
C GLY A 47 -3.02 -1.14 9.94
N HIS A 48 -4.11 -1.89 9.74
CA HIS A 48 -4.05 -3.30 9.41
C HIS A 48 -4.89 -3.57 8.16
N LEU A 49 -4.44 -4.49 7.31
CA LEU A 49 -5.17 -4.91 6.13
C LEU A 49 -6.51 -5.54 6.53
N GLN A 50 -7.57 -5.13 5.84
CA GLN A 50 -8.89 -5.74 5.91
C GLN A 50 -9.16 -6.54 4.64
N ARG A 51 -8.82 -5.98 3.47
CA ARG A 51 -9.05 -6.60 2.17
C ARG A 51 -7.97 -6.20 1.18
N VAL A 52 -7.68 -7.09 0.23
CA VAL A 52 -6.81 -6.81 -0.91
C VAL A 52 -7.59 -7.12 -2.19
N ASP A 53 -7.36 -6.33 -3.23
CA ASP A 53 -7.79 -6.59 -4.59
C ASP A 53 -6.55 -6.61 -5.50
N THR A 54 -6.23 -7.80 -6.01
CA THR A 54 -5.13 -8.04 -6.95
C THR A 54 -5.60 -8.36 -8.37
N SER A 55 -6.91 -8.21 -8.66
CA SER A 55 -7.50 -8.52 -9.98
C SER A 55 -6.85 -7.74 -11.13
N ALA A 56 -6.41 -6.50 -10.84
CA ALA A 56 -5.72 -5.63 -11.79
C ALA A 56 -4.20 -5.55 -11.55
N SER A 57 -3.59 -6.56 -10.89
CA SER A 57 -2.17 -6.55 -10.51
C SER A 57 -1.13 -6.34 -11.63
N PRO A 58 -1.40 -6.52 -12.93
CA PRO A 58 -0.49 -6.06 -13.97
C PRO A 58 -0.32 -4.53 -14.03
N PHE A 59 -1.30 -3.77 -13.50
CA PHE A 59 -1.41 -2.32 -13.61
C PHE A 59 -1.48 -1.61 -12.25
N LYS A 60 -2.27 -2.14 -11.31
CA LYS A 60 -2.51 -1.55 -9.99
C LYS A 60 -2.86 -2.60 -8.95
N ILE A 61 -2.60 -2.26 -7.69
CA ILE A 61 -3.04 -3.03 -6.54
C ILE A 61 -3.85 -2.10 -5.64
N THR A 62 -5.00 -2.59 -5.19
CA THR A 62 -5.83 -1.87 -4.24
C THR A 62 -5.94 -2.67 -2.96
N PHE A 63 -5.82 -2.02 -1.81
CA PHE A 63 -6.08 -2.64 -0.52
C PHE A 63 -6.89 -1.71 0.37
N GLN A 64 -7.63 -2.31 1.30
CA GLN A 64 -8.45 -1.60 2.27
C GLN A 64 -7.90 -1.88 3.67
N LEU A 65 -7.78 -0.83 4.46
CA LEU A 65 -7.41 -0.90 5.86
C LEU A 65 -8.64 -1.09 6.74
N GLN A 66 -8.46 -1.61 7.95
CA GLN A 66 -9.54 -1.74 8.93
C GLN A 66 -10.18 -0.41 9.33
N SER A 67 -9.48 0.71 9.16
CA SER A 67 -10.04 2.06 9.30
C SER A 67 -11.11 2.41 8.26
N GLY A 68 -11.29 1.55 7.24
CA GLY A 68 -12.17 1.79 6.10
C GLY A 68 -11.48 2.49 4.92
N ARG A 69 -10.27 3.04 5.12
CA ARG A 69 -9.49 3.71 4.07
C ARG A 69 -9.09 2.72 2.98
N SER A 70 -9.31 3.11 1.73
CA SER A 70 -8.84 2.36 0.56
C SER A 70 -7.62 3.05 -0.04
N VAL A 71 -6.62 2.26 -0.39
CA VAL A 71 -5.35 2.70 -0.96
C VAL A 71 -5.15 1.97 -2.29
N THR A 72 -4.82 2.72 -3.34
CA THR A 72 -4.47 2.16 -4.64
C THR A 72 -3.07 2.58 -5.01
N ILE A 73 -2.22 1.60 -5.30
CA ILE A 73 -0.84 1.78 -5.75
C ILE A 73 -0.75 1.32 -7.20
N TRP A 74 -0.26 2.20 -8.07
CA TRP A 74 -0.11 1.91 -9.48
C TRP A 74 1.31 1.40 -9.76
N ARG A 75 1.45 0.56 -10.78
CA ARG A 75 2.75 -0.02 -11.10
C ARG A 75 3.74 1.01 -11.61
N ASP A 76 3.25 2.02 -12.32
CA ASP A 76 4.05 3.14 -12.83
C ASP A 76 4.37 4.19 -11.75
N SER A 77 3.78 4.08 -10.55
CA SER A 77 4.05 5.00 -9.44
C SER A 77 5.24 4.61 -8.57
N CYS A 78 5.81 3.42 -8.73
CA CYS A 78 6.96 2.95 -7.95
C CYS A 78 7.88 2.04 -8.77
N ASP A 79 9.05 1.71 -8.22
CA ASP A 79 9.97 0.79 -8.87
C ASP A 79 9.33 -0.58 -9.10
N ASP A 80 9.53 -1.17 -10.28
CA ASP A 80 8.93 -2.47 -10.64
C ASP A 80 9.29 -3.57 -9.63
N GLU A 81 10.53 -3.55 -9.09
CA GLU A 81 10.95 -4.47 -8.05
C GLU A 81 10.11 -4.33 -6.77
N GLN A 82 9.91 -3.09 -6.30
CA GLN A 82 9.10 -2.79 -5.12
C GLN A 82 7.64 -3.18 -5.35
N TYR A 83 7.10 -2.87 -6.52
CA TYR A 83 5.74 -3.24 -6.90
C TYR A 83 5.54 -4.77 -6.91
N ARG A 84 6.49 -5.51 -7.48
CA ARG A 84 6.47 -6.98 -7.50
C ARG A 84 6.58 -7.55 -6.10
N GLN A 85 7.46 -7.02 -5.25
CA GLN A 85 7.57 -7.43 -3.85
C GLN A 85 6.27 -7.17 -3.09
N LEU A 86 5.64 -6.01 -3.29
CA LEU A 86 4.37 -5.64 -2.66
C LEU A 86 3.27 -6.63 -3.07
N SER A 87 3.18 -6.93 -4.37
CA SER A 87 2.25 -7.92 -4.91
C SER A 87 2.42 -9.29 -4.24
N LEU A 88 3.67 -9.73 -4.05
CA LEU A 88 3.97 -11.00 -3.37
C LEU A 88 3.55 -10.98 -1.90
N VAL A 89 3.87 -9.91 -1.15
CA VAL A 89 3.50 -9.78 0.27
C VAL A 89 1.98 -9.79 0.45
N LEU A 90 1.26 -9.03 -0.37
CA LEU A 90 -0.20 -8.94 -0.30
C LEU A 90 -0.89 -10.25 -0.69
N ARG A 91 -0.39 -10.94 -1.72
CA ARG A 91 -0.86 -12.29 -2.08
C ARG A 91 -0.57 -13.30 -0.97
N GLN A 92 0.61 -13.25 -0.35
CA GLN A 92 0.93 -14.12 0.78
C GLN A 92 0.01 -13.87 1.96
N TRP A 93 -0.29 -12.61 2.28
CA TRP A 93 -1.24 -12.27 3.33
C TRP A 93 -2.65 -12.77 2.99
N GLU A 94 -3.14 -12.56 1.77
CA GLU A 94 -4.45 -13.04 1.29
C GLU A 94 -4.52 -14.57 1.34
N MET A 95 -3.46 -15.26 0.93
CA MET A 95 -3.36 -16.72 1.04
C MET A 95 -3.34 -17.18 2.50
N LYS A 96 -2.66 -16.49 3.42
CA LYS A 96 -2.71 -16.81 4.86
C LYS A 96 -4.08 -16.61 5.47
N GLN A 97 -4.84 -15.63 4.98
CA GLN A 97 -6.24 -15.44 5.36
C GLN A 97 -7.13 -16.58 4.82
N GLY A 98 -6.78 -17.16 3.67
CA GLY A 98 -7.56 -18.21 2.98
C GLY A 98 -7.12 -19.67 3.20
N ALA A 99 -5.88 -19.94 3.64
CA ALA A 99 -5.32 -21.28 3.83
C ALA A 99 -5.79 -21.99 5.11
N ASN A 100 -6.98 -21.60 5.60
CA ASN A 100 -7.57 -21.91 6.91
C ASN A 100 -6.78 -21.28 8.05
N ALA A 101 -7.43 -20.78 9.11
CA ALA A 101 -7.50 -21.53 10.36
C ALA A 101 -6.10 -21.80 10.98
N PRO A 102 -6.02 -22.38 12.19
CA PRO A 102 -4.82 -22.31 13.01
C PRO A 102 -3.72 -23.23 12.45
N CYS A 103 -2.47 -22.97 12.86
CA CYS A 103 -1.48 -24.03 13.01
C CYS A 103 -1.91 -25.03 14.10
#